data_AF-A0A956I362-F1
#
_entry.id   AF-A0A956I362-F1
#
_cell.length_a   1.000
_cell.length_b   1.000
_cell.length_c   1.000
_cell.angle_alpha   90.00
_cell.angle_beta   90.00
_cell.angle_gamma   90.00
#
_symmetry.space_group_name_H-M   'P 1'
#
loop_
_entity.id
_entity.type
_entity.pdbx_description
1 polymer ?
#
loop_
_entity_poly.entity_id
_entity_poly.type
_entity_poly.pdbx_seq_one_letter_code
_entity_poly.pdbx_strand_id
1 'polypeptide(L)'
;SLDSVITAVGMAEHVEVMIAAIVVAVALMMLFARAIGDFVNEHPSMKLLALSFMLLIGVLLVAEGFDQHLPKGYVYAAMGFALFVELLNMRLRKSARLARAEAKAAAAQSNDSSSET
;
A
#
# COMPACT_ATOMS: atom_id res chain seq x y z
N SER A 1 -2.27 16.69 -0.39
CA SER A 1 -1.23 16.08 -1.25
C SER A 1 -1.75 15.26 -2.44
N LEU A 2 -3.05 15.04 -2.62
CA LEU A 2 -3.66 14.92 -3.97
C LEU A 2 -4.61 16.11 -4.15
N ASP A 3 -5.39 16.37 -3.10
CA ASP A 3 -6.12 17.62 -2.84
C ASP A 3 -5.23 18.88 -3.01
N SER A 4 -4.10 19.01 -2.32
CA SER A 4 -3.16 20.15 -2.52
C SER A 4 -2.59 20.27 -3.94
N VAL A 5 -2.45 19.17 -4.69
CA VAL A 5 -2.05 19.23 -6.11
C VAL A 5 -3.24 19.76 -6.90
N ILE A 6 -4.45 19.26 -6.67
CA ILE A 6 -5.69 19.72 -7.31
C ILE A 6 -5.99 21.19 -6.96
N THR A 7 -5.76 21.65 -5.73
CA THR A 7 -5.92 23.05 -5.31
C THR A 7 -4.84 23.95 -5.92
N ALA A 8 -3.57 23.53 -5.93
CA ALA A 8 -2.50 24.29 -6.57
C ALA A 8 -2.67 24.36 -8.09
N VAL A 9 -3.24 23.31 -8.68
CA VAL A 9 -3.54 23.19 -10.11
C VAL A 9 -4.82 23.95 -10.48
N GLY A 10 -5.82 24.02 -9.60
CA GLY A 10 -7.02 24.85 -9.75
C GLY A 10 -6.77 26.36 -9.53
N MET A 11 -5.65 26.73 -8.91
CA MET A 11 -5.16 28.12 -8.82
C MET A 11 -4.17 28.48 -9.94
N ALA A 12 -3.85 27.56 -10.86
CA ALA A 12 -2.95 27.83 -11.97
C ALA A 12 -3.69 28.54 -13.11
N GLU A 13 -3.15 29.66 -13.57
CA GLU A 13 -3.72 30.46 -14.67
C GLU A 13 -3.73 29.70 -16.01
N HIS A 14 -2.91 28.65 -16.15
CA HIS A 14 -2.74 27.86 -17.37
C HIS A 14 -3.47 26.52 -17.30
N VAL A 15 -4.77 26.55 -17.57
CA VAL A 15 -5.66 25.37 -17.65
C VAL A 15 -5.12 24.30 -18.63
N GLU A 16 -4.47 24.73 -19.71
CA GLU A 16 -3.87 23.83 -20.70
C GLU A 16 -2.78 22.93 -20.10
N VAL A 17 -1.92 23.50 -19.24
CA VAL A 17 -0.84 22.77 -18.56
C VAL A 17 -1.41 21.79 -17.54
N MET A 18 -2.46 22.19 -16.81
CA MET A 18 -3.19 21.31 -15.90
C MET A 18 -3.73 20.07 -16.63
N ILE A 19 -4.43 20.27 -17.74
CA ILE A 19 -5.02 19.17 -18.52
C ILE A 19 -3.92 18.24 -19.03
N ALA A 20 -2.85 18.80 -19.60
CA ALA A 20 -1.71 18.02 -20.07
C ALA A 20 -1.08 17.17 -18.94
N ALA A 21 -0.86 17.76 -17.77
CA ALA A 21 -0.31 17.06 -16.61
C ALA A 21 -1.21 15.91 -16.13
N ILE A 22 -2.53 16.11 -16.05
CA ILE A 22 -3.48 15.06 -15.65
C ILE A 22 -3.50 13.92 -16.65
N VAL A 23 -3.54 14.23 -17.95
CA VAL A 23 -3.53 13.22 -19.02
C VAL A 23 -2.26 12.38 -18.96
N VAL A 24 -1.09 13.03 -18.80
CA VAL A 24 0.19 12.33 -18.64
C VAL A 24 0.20 11.46 -17.36
N ALA A 25 -0.31 11.98 -16.24
CA ALA A 25 -0.38 11.25 -14.99
C ALA A 25 -1.28 10.00 -15.11
N VAL A 26 -2.48 10.12 -15.71
CA VAL A 26 -3.40 9.00 -15.92
C VAL A 26 -2.79 7.98 -16.89
N ALA A 27 -2.14 8.42 -17.96
CA ALA A 27 -1.45 7.54 -18.90
C ALA A 27 -0.36 6.71 -18.19
N LEU A 28 0.44 7.34 -17.32
CA LEU A 28 1.42 6.64 -16.49
C LEU A 28 0.75 5.68 -15.50
N MET A 29 -0.34 6.09 -14.84
CA MET A 29 -1.08 5.19 -13.95
C MET A 29 -1.58 3.95 -14.69
N MET A 30 -2.12 4.09 -15.91
CA MET A 30 -2.55 2.97 -16.74
C MET A 30 -1.39 2.05 -17.12
N LEU A 31 -0.23 2.61 -17.47
CA LEU A 31 0.98 1.84 -17.80
C LEU A 31 1.43 0.97 -16.62
N PHE A 32 1.39 1.51 -15.40
CA PHE A 32 1.81 0.80 -14.19
C PHE A 32 0.70 0.00 -13.50
N ALA A 33 -0.57 0.18 -13.87
CA ALA A 33 -1.72 -0.40 -13.19
C ALA A 33 -1.61 -1.92 -13.04
N ARG A 34 -1.15 -2.61 -14.09
CA ARG A 34 -0.99 -4.07 -14.06
C ARG A 34 0.10 -4.51 -13.07
N ALA A 35 1.28 -3.88 -13.13
CA ALA A 35 2.39 -4.22 -12.23
C ALA A 35 2.06 -3.93 -10.76
N ILE A 36 1.41 -2.80 -10.49
CA ILE A 36 0.95 -2.43 -9.14
C ILE A 36 -0.14 -3.42 -8.68
N GLY A 37 -1.08 -3.77 -9.55
CA GLY A 37 -2.15 -4.72 -9.27
C GLY A 37 -1.62 -6.11 -8.91
N ASP A 38 -0.67 -6.63 -9.69
CA ASP A 38 -0.03 -7.92 -9.45
C ASP A 38 0.72 -7.93 -8.10
N PHE A 39 1.49 -6.87 -7.80
CA PHE A 39 2.18 -6.70 -6.52
C PHE A 39 1.22 -6.69 -5.32
N VAL A 40 0.11 -5.97 -5.44
CA VAL A 40 -0.93 -5.91 -4.39
C VAL A 40 -1.65 -7.24 -4.23
N ASN A 41 -1.85 -8.00 -5.31
CA ASN A 41 -2.46 -9.33 -5.26
C ASN A 41 -1.55 -10.37 -4.61
N GLU A 42 -0.24 -10.30 -4.83
CA GLU A 42 0.75 -11.22 -4.24
C GLU A 42 0.93 -10.99 -2.73
N HIS A 43 0.63 -9.79 -2.23
CA HIS A 43 0.81 -9.39 -0.83
C HIS A 43 -0.54 -9.05 -0.16
N PRO A 44 -1.22 -10.03 0.48
CA PRO A 44 -2.56 -9.85 1.06
C PRO A 44 -2.68 -8.69 2.04
N SER A 45 -1.64 -8.44 2.83
CA SER A 45 -1.59 -7.35 3.80
C SER A 45 -1.44 -5.98 3.13
N MET A 46 -0.71 -5.88 2.01
CA MET A 46 -0.65 -4.67 1.18
C MET A 46 -2.01 -4.35 0.55
N LYS A 47 -2.76 -5.36 0.09
CA LYS A 47 -4.15 -5.18 -0.39
C LYS A 47 -5.03 -4.57 0.68
N LEU A 48 -4.96 -5.08 1.91
CA LEU A 48 -5.75 -4.55 3.01
C LEU A 48 -5.35 -3.12 3.39
N LEU A 49 -4.04 -2.82 3.38
CA LEU A 49 -3.52 -1.47 3.62
C LEU A 49 -4.05 -0.48 2.57
N ALA A 50 -4.06 -0.87 1.29
CA ALA A 50 -4.59 -0.04 0.21
C ALA A 50 -6.10 0.21 0.36
N LEU A 51 -6.90 -0.81 0.65
CA LEU A 51 -8.34 -0.66 0.91
C LEU A 51 -8.61 0.25 2.10
N SER A 52 -7.82 0.13 3.17
CA SER A 52 -7.92 0.96 4.37
C SER A 52 -7.58 2.42 4.08
N PHE A 53 -6.54 2.68 3.27
CA PHE A 53 -6.22 4.04 2.84
C PHE A 53 -7.32 4.63 1.96
N MET A 54 -7.90 3.85 1.05
CA MET A 54 -8.99 4.33 0.21
C MET A 54 -10.22 4.70 1.06
N LEU A 55 -10.54 3.89 2.08
CA LEU A 55 -11.60 4.19 3.05
C LEU A 55 -11.28 5.43 3.88
N LEU A 56 -10.05 5.53 4.42
CA LEU A 56 -9.60 6.69 5.22
C LEU A 56 -9.72 7.99 4.42
N ILE A 57 -9.28 8.00 3.17
CA ILE A 57 -9.40 9.16 2.29
C ILE A 57 -10.88 9.45 1.98
N GLY A 58 -11.71 8.43 1.75
CA GLY A 58 -13.16 8.61 1.60
C GLY A 58 -13.81 9.28 2.81
N VAL A 59 -13.50 8.81 4.01
CA VAL A 59 -14.00 9.41 5.27
C VAL A 59 -13.45 10.82 5.47
N LEU A 60 -12.18 11.05 5.16
CA LEU A 60 -11.56 12.37 5.25
C LEU A 60 -12.28 13.39 4.37
N LEU A 61 -12.59 13.02 3.12
CA LEU A 61 -13.31 13.90 2.18
C LEU A 61 -14.74 14.20 2.65
N VAL A 62 -15.43 13.21 3.22
CA VAL A 62 -16.76 13.43 3.81
C VAL A 62 -16.65 14.40 4.99
N ALA A 63 -15.68 14.23 5.88
CA ALA A 63 -15.47 15.11 7.03
C ALA A 63 -15.11 16.55 6.61
N GLU A 64 -14.19 16.70 5.65
CA GLU A 64 -13.86 18.02 5.08
C GLU A 64 -15.08 18.66 4.42
N GLY A 65 -15.96 17.86 3.78
CA GLY A 65 -17.24 18.33 3.23
C GLY A 65 -18.26 18.80 4.28
N PHE A 66 -18.09 18.43 5.55
CA PHE A 66 -18.88 18.94 6.69
C PHE A 66 -18.15 20.06 7.46
N ASP A 67 -17.22 20.78 6.80
CA ASP A 67 -16.37 21.83 7.37
C ASP A 67 -15.49 21.38 8.56
N GLN A 68 -15.36 20.06 8.78
CA GLN A 68 -14.45 19.52 9.79
C GLN A 68 -13.03 19.45 9.22
N HIS A 69 -12.22 20.43 9.60
CA HIS A 69 -10.84 20.52 9.16
C HIS A 69 -9.94 19.58 9.97
N LEU A 70 -9.79 18.34 9.51
CA LEU A 70 -8.80 17.43 10.06
C LEU A 70 -7.39 17.93 9.69
N PRO A 71 -6.46 18.09 10.65
CA PRO A 71 -5.12 18.52 10.31
C PRO A 71 -4.43 17.43 9.48
N LYS A 72 -4.15 17.75 8.20
CA LYS A 72 -3.63 16.82 7.18
C LYS A 72 -2.34 16.11 7.62
N GLY A 73 -1.55 16.73 8.50
CA GLY A 73 -0.35 16.14 9.10
C GLY A 73 -0.62 14.84 9.85
N TYR A 74 -1.73 14.74 10.59
CA TYR A 74 -2.08 13.50 11.30
C TYR A 74 -2.41 12.36 10.33
N VAL A 75 -3.11 12.67 9.24
CA VAL A 75 -3.45 11.70 8.20
C VAL A 75 -2.17 11.20 7.53
N TYR A 76 -1.27 12.10 7.14
CA TYR A 76 -0.02 11.70 6.49
C TYR A 76 0.90 10.92 7.43
N ALA A 77 0.97 11.29 8.70
CA ALA A 77 1.71 10.53 9.71
C ALA A 77 1.12 9.13 9.92
N ALA A 78 -0.22 9.00 10.00
CA ALA A 78 -0.90 7.72 10.14
C ALA A 78 -0.66 6.80 8.91
N MET A 79 -0.76 7.34 7.70
CA MET A 79 -0.46 6.62 6.46
C MET A 79 1.00 6.17 6.40
N GLY A 80 1.94 7.07 6.72
CA GLY A 80 3.37 6.74 6.74
C GLY A 80 3.73 5.69 7.79
N PHE A 81 3.18 5.80 8.99
CA PHE A 81 3.38 4.84 10.07
C PHE A 81 2.78 3.46 9.73
N ALA A 82 1.57 3.41 9.20
CA ALA A 82 0.94 2.15 8.79
C ALA A 82 1.74 1.43 7.70
N LEU A 83 2.25 2.18 6.70
CA LEU A 83 3.13 1.63 5.68
C LEU A 83 4.43 1.10 6.29
N PHE A 84 5.05 1.87 7.18
CA PHE A 84 6.28 1.46 7.86
C PHE A 84 6.08 0.14 8.64
N VAL A 85 5.04 0.08 9.47
CA VAL A 85 4.70 -1.13 10.23
C VAL A 85 4.44 -2.31 9.30
N GLU A 86 3.75 -2.09 8.17
CA GLU A 86 3.47 -3.14 7.21
C GLU A 86 4.76 -3.67 6.53
N LEU A 87 5.71 -2.79 6.19
CA LEU A 87 7.02 -3.21 5.68
C LEU A 87 7.80 -4.07 6.69
N LEU A 88 7.72 -3.73 7.98
CA LEU A 88 8.32 -4.53 9.06
C LEU A 88 7.61 -5.89 9.21
N ASN A 89 6.29 -5.89 9.22
CA ASN A 89 5.44 -7.09 9.29
C ASN A 89 5.74 -8.06 8.14
N MET A 90 5.88 -7.54 6.92
CA MET A 90 6.24 -8.32 5.74
C MET A 90 7.62 -8.98 5.88
N ARG A 91 8.63 -8.25 6.39
CA ARG A 91 9.96 -8.80 6.67
C ARG A 91 9.92 -9.93 7.70
N LEU A 92 9.23 -9.72 8.82
CA LEU A 92 9.12 -10.71 9.90
C LEU A 92 8.42 -11.99 9.45
N ARG A 93 7.35 -11.85 8.66
CA ARG A 93 6.57 -12.99 8.13
C ARG A 93 7.39 -13.85 7.18
N LYS A 94 8.24 -13.24 6.35
CA LYS A 94 9.17 -13.97 5.47
C LYS A 94 10.14 -14.81 6.29
N SER A 95 10.75 -14.25 7.33
CA SER A 95 11.69 -14.95 8.21
C SER A 95 11.03 -16.11 8.98
N ALA A 96 9.82 -15.89 9.51
CA ALA A 96 9.08 -16.94 10.23
C ALA A 96 8.70 -18.13 9.33
N ARG A 97 8.38 -17.88 8.05
CA ARG A 97 8.09 -18.94 7.08
C ARG A 97 9.32 -19.79 6.78
N LEU A 98 10.49 -19.17 6.65
CA LEU A 98 11.75 -19.88 6.40
C LEU A 98 12.14 -20.78 7.57
N ALA A 99 12.11 -20.26 8.80
CA ALA A 99 12.43 -21.05 10.00
C ALA A 99 11.51 -22.27 10.17
N ARG A 100 10.21 -22.13 9.86
CA ARG A 100 9.25 -23.25 9.89
C ARG A 100 9.51 -24.28 8.78
N ALA A 101 9.95 -23.85 7.61
CA ALA A 101 10.30 -24.74 6.51
C ALA A 101 11.54 -25.59 6.84
N GLU A 102 12.56 -24.98 7.43
CA GLU A 102 13.78 -25.66 7.91
C GLU A 102 13.45 -26.68 9.00
N ALA A 103 12.62 -26.31 9.99
CA ALA A 103 12.19 -27.22 11.04
C ALA A 103 11.41 -28.42 10.50
N LYS A 104 10.56 -28.22 9.49
CA LYS A 104 9.79 -29.30 8.85
C LYS A 104 10.68 -30.24 8.03
N ALA A 105 11.70 -29.71 7.34
CA ALA A 105 12.66 -30.50 6.58
C ALA A 105 13.52 -31.38 7.49
N ALA A 106 13.99 -30.84 8.62
CA ALA A 106 14.76 -31.59 9.62
C ALA A 106 13.94 -32.74 10.23
N ALA A 107 12.65 -32.49 10.54
CA ALA A 107 11.76 -33.52 11.09
C ALA A 107 11.39 -34.62 10.09
N ALA A 108 11.35 -34.31 8.78
CA ALA A 108 11.10 -35.31 7.74
C ALA A 108 12.28 -36.26 7.54
N GLN A 109 13.52 -35.74 7.63
CA GLN A 109 14.73 -36.55 7.50
C GLN A 109 14.95 -37.51 8.68
N SER A 110 14.58 -37.13 9.90
CA SER A 110 14.67 -38.03 11.07
C SER A 110 13.66 -39.19 11.04
N ASN A 111 12.55 -39.03 10.33
CA ASN A 111 11.49 -40.05 10.28
C ASN A 111 11.76 -41.12 9.19
N ASP A 112 12.54 -40.79 8.17
CA ASP A 112 12.91 -41.71 7.07
C ASP A 112 13.97 -42.73 7.53
N SER A 113 14.99 -42.27 8.27
CA SER A 113 16.07 -43.11 8.82
C SER A 113 15.64 -44.12 9.89
N SER A 114 14.42 -43.98 10.43
CA SER A 114 13.85 -44.87 11.45
C SER A 114 13.00 -46.00 10.83
N SER A 115 12.80 -45.98 9.51
CA SER A 115 11.99 -46.97 8.78
C SER A 115 12.80 -48.06 8.06
N GLU A 116 14.13 -47.91 8.00
CA GLU A 116 15.07 -48.85 7.35
C GLU A 116 15.78 -49.80 8.35
N THR A 117 15.50 -49.73 9.66
CA THR A 117 16.07 -50.60 10.70
C THR A 117 15.03 -51.51 11.34
#